data_AF-A0A972E0I0-F1
#
_entry.id   AF-A0A972E0I0-F1
#
_cell.length_a   1.000
_cell.length_b   1.000
_cell.length_c   1.000
_cell.angle_alpha   90.00
_cell.angle_beta   90.00
_cell.angle_gamma   90.00
#
_symmetry.space_group_name_H-M   'P 1'
#
loop_
_entity.id
_entity.type
_entity.pdbx_description
1 polymer ?
#
loop_
_entity_poly.entity_id
_entity_poly.type
_entity_poly.pdbx_seq_one_letter_code
_entity_poly.pdbx_strand_id
1 'polypeptide(L)'
;DEPRSASLRAGSFCMIEAAGGYAGTYYYHFDALGSVVALSDAGGDTVQVYEYDVYGQAAASDPNHPNRFMFTGREFDAETGLYYYRARYYNAAIGRFLQTDPIGYGDGMNW
;
A
#
# COMPACT_ATOMS: atom_id res chain seq x y z
N ASP A 1 -16.66 -34.04 -4.55
CA ASP A 1 -15.99 -32.87 -3.97
C ASP A 1 -14.81 -32.46 -4.84
N GLU A 2 -15.06 -31.50 -5.71
CA GLU A 2 -14.06 -30.93 -6.62
C GLU A 2 -13.48 -29.66 -5.98
N PRO A 3 -12.16 -29.46 -5.92
CA PRO A 3 -11.58 -28.26 -5.35
C PRO A 3 -11.89 -27.06 -6.23
N ARG A 4 -12.42 -25.99 -5.63
CA ARG A 4 -12.77 -24.72 -6.29
C ARG A 4 -11.51 -24.15 -6.96
N SER A 5 -11.47 -24.24 -8.28
CA SER A 5 -10.49 -23.58 -9.13
C SER A 5 -10.44 -22.09 -8.80
N ALA A 6 -9.31 -21.62 -8.26
CA ALA A 6 -8.99 -20.21 -8.14
C ALA A 6 -8.79 -19.66 -9.57
N SER A 7 -9.88 -19.13 -10.14
CA SER A 7 -9.85 -18.41 -11.41
C SER A 7 -9.02 -17.14 -11.23
N LEU A 8 -7.75 -17.16 -11.66
CA LEU A 8 -6.97 -15.93 -11.83
C LEU A 8 -7.70 -15.07 -12.87
N ARG A 9 -8.49 -14.11 -12.40
CA ARG A 9 -9.04 -13.05 -13.26
C ARG A 9 -7.89 -12.12 -13.63
N ALA A 10 -7.56 -12.10 -14.92
CA ALA A 10 -6.68 -11.10 -15.52
C ALA A 10 -7.16 -9.70 -15.10
N GLY A 11 -6.29 -8.97 -14.36
CA GLY A 11 -6.58 -7.64 -13.81
C GLY A 11 -6.35 -7.50 -12.30
N SER A 12 -6.06 -8.58 -11.57
CA SER A 12 -5.78 -8.51 -10.13
C SER A 12 -4.29 -8.25 -9.88
N PHE A 13 -3.95 -7.14 -9.21
CA PHE A 13 -2.59 -6.91 -8.73
C PHE A 13 -2.29 -7.86 -7.56
N CYS A 14 -1.17 -8.57 -7.62
CA CYS A 14 -0.68 -9.42 -6.54
C CYS A 14 0.77 -9.08 -6.22
N MET A 15 1.15 -9.29 -4.97
CA MET A 15 2.52 -9.29 -4.49
C MET A 15 3.04 -10.73 -4.50
N ILE A 16 4.27 -10.92 -4.95
CA ILE A 16 4.95 -12.22 -4.85
C ILE A 16 6.20 -12.00 -4.01
N GLU A 17 6.23 -12.67 -2.86
CA GLU A 17 7.42 -12.77 -2.02
C GLU A 17 8.14 -14.06 -2.38
N ALA A 18 9.31 -13.94 -3.01
CA ALA A 18 10.01 -15.10 -3.59
C ALA A 18 10.75 -15.95 -2.55
N ALA A 19 11.07 -15.39 -1.37
CA ALA A 19 11.84 -16.05 -0.32
C ALA A 19 11.57 -15.44 1.06
N GLY A 20 11.97 -16.14 2.12
CA GLY A 20 11.81 -15.69 3.51
C GLY A 20 10.56 -16.24 4.22
N GLY A 21 10.32 -15.78 5.45
CA GLY A 21 9.18 -16.23 6.27
C GLY A 21 7.80 -15.87 5.71
N TYR A 22 7.77 -14.94 4.74
CA TYR A 22 6.57 -14.48 4.06
C TYR A 22 6.50 -14.96 2.61
N ALA A 23 7.27 -15.97 2.20
CA ALA A 23 7.27 -16.43 0.81
C ALA A 23 5.87 -16.91 0.38
N GLY A 24 5.35 -16.36 -0.72
CA GLY A 24 3.99 -16.63 -1.17
C GLY A 24 3.46 -15.59 -2.16
N THR A 25 2.24 -15.83 -2.61
CA THR A 25 1.47 -14.90 -3.44
C THR A 25 0.38 -14.27 -2.58
N TYR A 26 0.31 -12.95 -2.60
CA TYR A 26 -0.66 -12.16 -1.85
C TYR A 26 -1.48 -11.27 -2.77
N TYR A 27 -2.77 -11.14 -2.48
CA TYR A 27 -3.71 -10.35 -3.26
C TYR A 27 -4.08 -9.09 -2.51
N TYR A 28 -3.97 -7.95 -3.20
CA TYR A 28 -4.29 -6.65 -2.63
C TYR A 28 -5.80 -6.39 -2.60
N HIS A 29 -6.27 -5.86 -1.47
CA HIS A 29 -7.62 -5.32 -1.32
C HIS A 29 -7.53 -3.82 -1.10
N PHE A 30 -8.36 -3.07 -1.81
CA PHE A 30 -8.28 -1.61 -1.83
C PHE A 30 -9.56 -0.95 -1.31
N ASP A 31 -9.42 0.23 -0.71
CA ASP A 31 -10.53 1.14 -0.45
C ASP A 31 -10.92 1.96 -1.71
N ALA A 32 -11.87 2.89 -1.55
CA ALA A 32 -12.32 3.76 -2.63
C ALA A 32 -11.26 4.77 -3.11
N LEU A 33 -10.25 5.09 -2.29
CA LEU A 33 -9.12 5.95 -2.63
C LEU A 33 -7.96 5.18 -3.27
N GLY A 34 -8.06 3.83 -3.31
CA GLY A 34 -7.01 2.96 -3.79
C GLY A 34 -5.94 2.63 -2.73
N SER A 35 -6.20 2.90 -1.45
CA SER A 35 -5.32 2.48 -0.34
C SER A 35 -5.44 0.98 -0.10
N VAL A 36 -4.33 0.30 0.17
CA VAL A 36 -4.33 -1.13 0.50
C VAL A 36 -4.85 -1.34 1.92
N VAL A 37 -6.03 -1.93 2.08
CA VAL A 37 -6.63 -2.17 3.40
C VAL A 37 -6.43 -3.59 3.93
N ALA A 38 -6.16 -4.56 3.04
CA ALA A 38 -5.88 -5.93 3.43
C ALA A 38 -5.06 -6.67 2.37
N LEU A 39 -4.40 -7.75 2.80
CA LEU A 39 -3.79 -8.77 1.94
C LEU A 39 -4.41 -10.14 2.24
N SER A 40 -4.70 -10.90 1.19
CA SER A 40 -5.06 -12.31 1.32
C SER A 40 -4.03 -13.22 0.66
N ASP A 41 -3.85 -14.42 1.19
CA ASP A 41 -2.97 -15.43 0.60
C ASP A 41 -3.63 -16.17 -0.58
N ALA A 42 -2.93 -17.18 -1.11
CA ALA A 42 -3.43 -18.04 -2.19
C ALA A 42 -4.65 -18.90 -1.81
N GLY A 43 -4.89 -19.13 -0.52
CA GLY A 43 -6.09 -19.80 -0.01
C GLY A 43 -7.30 -18.87 0.08
N GLY A 44 -7.08 -17.55 0.00
CA GLY A 44 -8.09 -16.52 0.18
C GLY A 44 -8.26 -16.08 1.64
N ASP A 45 -7.38 -16.55 2.53
CA ASP A 45 -7.40 -16.15 3.93
C ASP A 45 -6.74 -14.77 4.09
N THR A 46 -7.31 -13.92 4.92
CA THR A 46 -6.76 -12.59 5.20
C THR A 46 -5.56 -12.71 6.14
N VAL A 47 -4.38 -12.33 5.67
CA VAL A 47 -3.11 -12.46 6.40
C VAL A 47 -2.61 -11.14 6.97
N GLN A 48 -3.12 -10.02 6.48
CA GLN A 48 -2.72 -8.69 6.90
C GLN A 48 -3.85 -7.69 6.71
N VAL A 49 -4.02 -6.77 7.65
CA VAL A 49 -4.98 -5.67 7.63
C VAL A 49 -4.25 -4.36 7.93
N TYR A 50 -4.66 -3.29 7.25
CA TYR A 50 -4.17 -1.93 7.47
C TYR A 50 -5.33 -1.00 7.81
N GLU A 51 -5.16 -0.23 8.88
CA GLU A 51 -6.02 0.89 9.22
C GLU A 51 -5.23 2.19 9.02
N TYR A 52 -5.85 3.17 8.38
CA TYR A 52 -5.23 4.47 8.11
C TYR A 52 -5.95 5.57 8.87
N ASP A 53 -5.20 6.55 9.35
CA ASP A 53 -5.78 7.85 9.69
C ASP A 53 -6.05 8.69 8.42
N VAL A 54 -6.59 9.89 8.61
CA VAL A 54 -6.92 10.80 7.50
C VAL A 54 -5.69 11.31 6.72
N TYR A 55 -4.49 11.15 7.27
CA TYR A 55 -3.21 11.57 6.67
C TYR A 55 -2.38 10.39 6.15
N GLY A 56 -2.87 9.15 6.28
CA GLY A 56 -2.20 7.96 5.78
C GLY A 56 -1.17 7.33 6.72
N GLN A 57 -1.17 7.67 8.02
CA GLN A 57 -0.46 6.87 9.02
C GLN A 57 -1.15 5.51 9.15
N ALA A 58 -0.37 4.44 8.98
CA ALA A 58 -0.88 3.08 8.96
C ALA A 58 -0.66 2.37 10.31
N ALA A 59 -1.69 1.72 10.83
CA ALA A 59 -1.57 0.65 11.81
C ALA A 59 -1.75 -0.68 11.08
N ALA A 60 -0.72 -1.53 11.14
CA ALA A 60 -0.71 -2.84 10.50
C ALA A 60 -0.88 -3.96 11.54
N SER A 61 -1.61 -5.03 11.20
CA SER A 61 -1.74 -6.19 12.10
C SER A 61 -0.42 -6.93 12.33
N ASP A 62 0.44 -7.02 11.31
CA ASP A 62 1.84 -7.44 11.41
C ASP A 62 2.74 -6.35 10.82
N PRO A 63 3.48 -5.57 11.65
CA PRO A 63 4.38 -4.52 11.18
C PRO A 63 5.55 -5.02 10.33
N ASN A 64 5.88 -6.32 10.37
CA ASN A 64 7.00 -6.89 9.63
C ASN A 64 6.57 -7.54 8.30
N HIS A 65 5.27 -7.69 8.07
CA HIS A 65 4.79 -8.26 6.82
C HIS A 65 5.16 -7.33 5.66
N PRO A 66 5.87 -7.83 4.64
CA PRO A 66 6.35 -6.99 3.55
C PRO A 66 5.15 -6.44 2.78
N ASN A 67 5.17 -5.13 2.52
CA ASN A 67 4.24 -4.52 1.61
C ASN A 67 4.81 -3.20 1.09
N ARG A 68 4.94 -3.11 -0.23
CA ARG A 68 5.46 -1.91 -0.89
C ARG A 68 4.39 -0.85 -1.11
N PHE A 69 3.13 -1.23 -1.34
CA PHE A 69 2.06 -0.30 -1.72
C PHE A 69 1.05 -0.15 -0.59
N MET A 70 0.82 1.07 -0.13
CA MET A 70 -0.04 1.35 1.02
C MET A 70 -1.04 2.47 0.71
N PHE A 71 -1.04 3.55 1.49
CA PHE A 71 -2.00 4.64 1.39
C PHE A 71 -2.10 5.23 -0.02
N THR A 72 -3.31 5.35 -0.56
CA THR A 72 -3.61 5.81 -1.93
C THR A 72 -2.84 5.08 -3.04
N GLY A 73 -2.42 3.83 -2.79
CA GLY A 73 -1.67 3.00 -3.72
C GLY A 73 -0.24 3.48 -3.97
N ARG A 74 0.35 4.23 -3.03
CA ARG A 74 1.71 4.75 -3.13
C ARG A 74 2.72 3.84 -2.48
N GLU A 75 3.94 3.91 -3.03
CA GLU A 75 5.08 3.19 -2.48
C GLU A 75 5.44 3.76 -1.11
N PHE A 76 5.47 2.91 -0.10
CA PHE A 76 5.85 3.25 1.26
C PHE A 76 7.27 2.73 1.53
N ASP A 77 8.14 3.65 1.94
CA ASP A 77 9.47 3.31 2.42
C ASP A 77 9.44 3.19 3.94
N ALA A 78 9.54 1.95 4.43
CA ALA A 78 9.49 1.65 5.86
C ALA A 78 10.72 2.17 6.63
N GLU A 79 11.86 2.38 5.97
CA GLU A 79 13.07 2.88 6.64
C GLU A 79 12.93 4.37 7.00
N THR A 80 12.27 5.14 6.13
CA THR A 80 12.10 6.58 6.30
C THR A 80 10.70 6.98 6.80
N GLY A 81 9.72 6.10 6.68
CA GLY A 81 8.31 6.38 6.99
C GLY A 81 7.64 7.31 5.96
N LEU A 82 8.13 7.33 4.72
CA LEU A 82 7.68 8.25 3.68
C LEU A 82 6.97 7.54 2.54
N TYR A 83 6.00 8.24 1.95
CA TYR A 83 5.34 7.81 0.73
C TYR A 83 5.96 8.48 -0.49
N TYR A 84 6.32 7.68 -1.49
CA TYR A 84 6.84 8.19 -2.75
C TYR A 84 5.70 8.48 -3.74
N TYR A 85 5.45 9.77 -3.99
CA TYR A 85 4.47 10.29 -4.96
C TYR A 85 5.15 10.68 -6.28
N ARG A 86 6.17 9.92 -6.71
CA ARG A 86 6.94 10.07 -7.97
C ARG A 86 7.80 11.33 -8.04
N ALA A 87 7.20 12.51 -7.91
CA ALA A 87 7.92 13.77 -7.94
C ALA A 87 8.23 14.31 -6.54
N ARG A 88 7.53 13.82 -5.51
CA ARG A 88 7.66 14.28 -4.14
C ARG A 88 7.59 13.13 -3.13
N TYR A 89 8.22 13.33 -1.98
CA TYR A 89 8.02 12.51 -0.80
C TYR A 89 6.98 13.13 0.12
N TYR A 90 6.00 12.34 0.53
CA TYR A 90 4.94 12.71 1.46
C TYR A 90 5.22 12.09 2.82
N ASN A 91 5.17 12.92 3.86
CA ASN A 91 5.29 12.47 5.24
C ASN A 91 3.90 12.44 5.87
N ALA A 92 3.39 11.23 6.08
CA ALA A 92 2.06 11.03 6.67
C ALA A 92 2.00 11.43 8.16
N ALA A 93 3.11 11.41 8.89
CA ALA A 93 3.12 11.74 10.33
C ALA A 93 2.84 13.23 10.58
N ILE A 94 3.18 14.08 9.61
CA ILE A 94 2.90 15.53 9.63
C ILE A 94 1.89 15.97 8.57
N GLY A 95 1.35 15.01 7.80
CA GLY A 95 0.33 15.23 6.78
C GLY A 95 0.73 16.13 5.60
N ARG A 96 2.02 16.22 5.22
CA ARG A 96 2.47 17.12 4.14
C ARG A 96 3.62 16.57 3.28
N PHE A 97 3.81 17.16 2.11
CA PHE A 97 4.98 16.93 1.26
C PHE A 97 6.23 17.59 1.84
N LEU A 98 7.38 16.93 1.67
CA LEU A 98 8.69 17.45 2.08
C LEU A 98 9.32 18.38 1.04
N GLN A 99 8.75 18.43 -0.16
CA GLN A 99 9.27 19.18 -1.31
C GLN A 99 8.19 20.08 -1.89
N THR A 100 8.60 21.27 -2.35
CA THR A 100 7.75 22.19 -3.12
C THR A 100 7.24 21.53 -4.39
N ASP A 101 6.06 21.92 -4.84
CA ASP A 101 5.48 21.39 -6.08
C ASP A 101 6.39 21.69 -7.30
N PRO A 102 6.79 20.67 -8.08
CA PRO A 102 7.55 20.87 -9.32
C PRO A 102 6.85 21.76 -10.36
N ILE A 103 5.51 21.87 -10.33
CA ILE A 103 4.79 22.78 -11.23
C ILE A 103 4.77 24.24 -10.73
N GLY A 104 5.41 24.51 -9.59
CA GLY A 104 5.46 25.83 -8.97
C GLY A 104 4.07 26.27 -8.51
N TYR A 105 3.66 27.49 -8.90
CA TYR A 105 2.41 28.13 -8.47
C TYR A 105 1.18 27.77 -9.33
N GLY A 106 1.28 26.78 -10.23
CA GLY A 106 0.20 26.45 -11.17
C GLY A 106 -1.07 25.85 -10.54
N ASP A 107 -0.98 25.33 -9.31
CA ASP A 107 -2.08 24.65 -8.59
C ASP A 107 -2.39 25.31 -7.22
N GLY A 108 -2.03 26.59 -7.07
CA GLY A 108 -2.32 27.42 -5.89
C GLY A 108 -1.17 27.55 -4.89
N MET A 109 -1.14 28.67 -4.16
CA MET A 109 -0.17 28.92 -3.08
C MET A 109 -0.53 28.09 -1.85
N ASN A 110 0.20 27.00 -1.62
CA ASN A 110 0.20 26.30 -0.33
C ASN A 110 1.37 26.82 0.51
N TRP A 111 1.05 27.66 1.50
CA TRP A 111 1.95 28.19 2.52
C TRP A 111 2.09 27.22 3.70
#